data_AF-A0AAN8FVD2-F1
#
_entry.id   AF-A0AAN8FVD2-F1
#
_cell.length_a   1.000
_cell.length_b   1.000
_cell.length_c   1.000
_cell.angle_alpha   90.00
_cell.angle_beta   90.00
_cell.angle_gamma   90.00
#
_symmetry.space_group_name_H-M   'P 1'
#
loop_
_entity.id
_entity.type
_entity.pdbx_description
1 polymer ?
#
loop_
_entity_poly.entity_id
_entity_poly.type
_entity_poly.pdbx_seq_one_letter_code
_entity_poly.pdbx_strand_id
1 'polypeptide(L)'
;MRNVKFPVFGEIVRISLKDGTKRMGQVLETCGEKAVVQVYEGTRGIDVKNTVCEFTGDVLRMPVSEDILGRTFNGTGKPIDK
;
A
#
# COMPACT_ATOMS: atom_id res chain seq x y z
N MET A 1 -5.50 14.64 -4.08
CA MET A 1 -4.46 14.07 -4.98
C MET A 1 -4.62 14.68 -6.36
N ARG A 2 -3.82 15.68 -6.69
CA ARG A 2 -3.57 16.13 -8.06
C ARG A 2 -2.06 16.01 -8.26
N ASN A 3 -1.58 15.68 -9.46
CA ASN A 3 -0.15 15.58 -9.82
C ASN A 3 0.60 14.28 -9.40
N VAL A 4 0.04 13.10 -9.61
CA VAL A 4 0.79 11.83 -9.49
C VAL A 4 1.46 11.52 -10.83
N LYS A 5 2.80 11.43 -10.87
CA LYS A 5 3.55 11.08 -12.08
C LYS A 5 3.49 9.56 -12.29
N PHE A 6 2.73 9.13 -13.28
CA PHE A 6 2.67 7.75 -13.81
C PHE A 6 2.36 6.65 -12.78
N PRO A 7 1.23 6.73 -12.04
CA PRO A 7 0.79 5.59 -11.27
C PRO A 7 0.54 4.38 -12.19
N VAL A 8 0.97 3.20 -11.78
CA VAL A 8 0.81 1.96 -12.56
C VAL A 8 -0.28 1.11 -11.93
N PHE A 9 -1.07 0.42 -12.76
CA PHE A 9 -2.04 -0.55 -12.25
C PHE A 9 -1.35 -1.60 -11.37
N GLY A 10 -1.91 -1.84 -10.17
CA GLY A 10 -1.37 -2.81 -9.23
C GLY A 10 -0.18 -2.32 -8.40
N GLU A 11 0.26 -1.07 -8.60
CA GLU A 11 1.31 -0.43 -7.81
C GLU A 11 0.91 -0.29 -6.34
N ILE A 12 1.88 -0.47 -5.44
CA ILE A 12 1.68 -0.28 -4.01
C ILE A 12 1.80 1.18 -3.61
N VAL A 13 0.87 1.61 -2.78
CA VAL A 13 0.81 2.96 -2.22
C VAL A 13 0.97 2.87 -0.72
N ARG A 14 1.97 3.56 -0.18
CA ARG A 14 2.13 3.75 1.26
C ARG A 14 1.36 4.98 1.70
N ILE A 15 0.48 4.80 2.68
CA ILE A 15 -0.41 5.85 3.17
C ILE A 15 -0.01 6.14 4.61
N SER A 16 0.50 7.34 4.87
CA SER A 16 0.88 7.80 6.20
C SER A 16 -0.18 8.77 6.72
N LEU A 17 -0.85 8.38 7.81
CA LEU A 17 -1.85 9.20 8.47
C LEU A 17 -1.18 10.17 9.46
N LYS A 18 -1.92 11.20 9.87
CA LYS A 18 -1.46 12.23 10.82
C LYS A 18 -1.09 11.66 12.20
N ASP A 19 -1.75 10.58 12.62
CA ASP A 19 -1.47 9.89 13.88
C ASP A 19 -0.18 9.05 13.84
N GLY A 20 0.51 9.03 12.69
CA GLY A 20 1.70 8.20 12.45
C GLY A 20 1.38 6.78 11.99
N THR A 21 0.11 6.41 11.90
CA THR A 21 -0.31 5.10 11.38
C THR A 21 0.06 4.99 9.91
N LYS A 22 0.74 3.90 9.56
CA LYS A 22 1.07 3.55 8.17
C LYS A 22 0.13 2.47 7.68
N ARG A 23 -0.45 2.71 6.51
CA ARG A 23 -1.34 1.78 5.81
C ARG A 23 -0.79 1.49 4.42
N MET A 24 -1.20 0.37 3.88
CA MET A 24 -0.88 -0.02 2.52
C MET A 24 -2.14 -0.02 1.67
N GLY A 25 -1.94 0.40 0.43
CA GLY A 25 -2.97 0.31 -0.59
C GLY A 25 -2.40 -0.10 -1.92
N GLN A 26 -3.29 -0.33 -2.87
CA GLN A 26 -2.96 -0.71 -4.23
C GLN A 26 -3.74 0.15 -5.21
N VAL A 27 -3.08 0.56 -6.30
CA VAL A 27 -3.73 1.28 -7.40
C VAL A 27 -4.63 0.32 -8.18
N LEU A 28 -5.93 0.63 -8.21
CA LEU A 28 -6.94 -0.11 -8.98
C LEU A 28 -7.13 0.46 -10.39
N GLU A 29 -7.04 1.78 -10.54
CA GLU A 29 -7.24 2.43 -11.82
C GLU A 29 -6.59 3.82 -11.82
N THR A 30 -6.15 4.26 -13.00
CA THR A 30 -5.56 5.58 -13.21
C THR A 30 -6.31 6.27 -14.35
N CYS A 31 -6.94 7.40 -14.05
CA CYS A 31 -7.67 8.21 -15.02
C CYS A 31 -7.01 9.60 -15.09
N GLY A 32 -6.18 9.80 -16.12
CA GLY A 32 -5.41 11.04 -16.29
C GLY A 32 -4.51 11.32 -15.08
N GLU A 33 -4.80 12.40 -14.35
CA GLU A 33 -4.05 12.83 -13.17
C GLU A 33 -4.58 12.25 -11.84
N LYS A 34 -5.59 11.38 -11.89
CA LYS A 34 -6.22 10.79 -10.71
C LYS A 34 -5.94 9.29 -10.67
N ALA A 35 -5.71 8.77 -9.47
CA ALA A 35 -5.59 7.34 -9.22
C ALA A 35 -6.63 6.92 -8.18
N VAL A 36 -7.26 5.77 -8.40
CA VAL A 36 -8.13 5.10 -7.42
C VAL A 36 -7.26 4.10 -6.67
N VAL A 37 -7.21 4.23 -5.34
CA VAL A 37 -6.39 3.38 -4.48
C VAL A 37 -7.30 2.64 -3.51
N GLN A 38 -7.18 1.31 -3.49
CA GLN A 38 -7.79 0.46 -2.47
C GLN A 38 -6.89 0.42 -1.24
N VAL A 39 -7.46 0.65 -0.06
CA VAL A 39 -6.71 0.60 1.22
C VAL A 39 -7.00 -0.71 1.94
N TYR A 40 -5.96 -1.48 2.27
CA TYR A 40 -6.14 -2.81 2.88
C TYR A 40 -6.62 -2.74 4.33
N GLU A 41 -6.06 -1.83 5.12
CA GLU A 41 -6.43 -1.64 6.53
C GLU A 41 -7.69 -0.75 6.71
N GLY A 42 -8.40 -0.46 5.62
CA GLY A 42 -9.60 0.38 5.58
C GLY A 42 -9.30 1.89 5.59
N THR A 43 -10.35 2.69 5.42
CA THR A 43 -10.25 4.15 5.21
C THR A 43 -10.58 4.98 6.45
N ARG A 44 -10.95 4.34 7.57
CA ARG A 44 -11.37 5.04 8.79
C ARG A 44 -10.21 5.85 9.38
N GLY A 45 -10.43 7.15 9.62
CA GLY A 45 -9.40 8.06 10.14
C GLY A 45 -8.46 8.66 9.11
N ILE A 46 -8.63 8.35 7.81
CA ILE A 46 -7.90 9.05 6.74
C ILE A 46 -8.46 10.47 6.63
N ASP A 47 -7.59 11.45 6.81
CA ASP A 47 -7.90 12.87 6.59
C ASP A 47 -7.39 13.33 5.23
N VAL A 48 -8.18 14.15 4.51
CA VAL A 48 -7.83 14.59 3.15
C VAL A 48 -6.66 15.59 3.16
N LYS A 49 -6.46 16.33 4.25
CA LYS A 49 -5.45 17.40 4.33
C LYS A 49 -4.10 16.92 4.86
N ASN A 50 -4.11 16.02 5.84
CA ASN A 50 -2.91 15.62 6.57
C ASN A 50 -2.42 14.19 6.25
N THR A 51 -3.06 13.50 5.30
CA THR A 51 -2.57 12.18 4.85
C THR A 51 -1.58 12.35 3.71
N VAL A 52 -0.44 11.68 3.82
CA VAL A 52 0.59 11.62 2.79
C VAL A 52 0.52 10.26 2.11
N CYS A 53 0.49 10.24 0.78
CA CYS A 53 0.51 9.01 0.00
C CYS A 53 1.76 8.98 -0.88
N GLU A 54 2.53 7.92 -0.72
CA GLU A 54 3.76 7.66 -1.47
C GLU A 54 3.53 6.48 -2.41
N PHE A 55 3.71 6.73 -3.70
CA PHE A 55 3.63 5.76 -4.78
C PHE A 55 5.00 5.08 -4.90
N THR A 56 5.07 3.76 -4.72
CA THR A 56 6.36 3.06 -4.61
C THR A 56 7.00 2.74 -5.95
N GLY A 57 6.27 2.87 -7.07
CA GLY A 57 6.69 2.46 -8.41
C GLY A 57 6.83 0.96 -8.60
N ASP A 58 6.43 0.17 -7.59
CA ASP A 58 6.60 -1.27 -7.53
C ASP A 58 5.27 -1.92 -7.17
N VAL A 59 5.05 -3.12 -7.72
CA VAL A 59 3.93 -3.99 -7.35
C VAL A 59 4.22 -4.74 -6.05
N LEU A 60 3.18 -5.29 -5.41
CA LEU A 60 3.37 -6.14 -4.23
C LEU A 60 4.30 -7.30 -4.58
N ARG A 61 5.43 -7.37 -3.87
CA ARG A 61 6.38 -8.49 -3.97
C ARG A 61 6.44 -9.20 -2.64
N MET A 62 6.30 -10.52 -2.67
CA MET A 62 6.58 -11.34 -1.50
C MET A 62 8.04 -11.78 -1.57
N PRO A 63 8.89 -11.43 -0.59
CA PRO A 63 10.24 -11.97 -0.54
C PRO A 63 10.14 -13.48 -0.32
N VAL A 64 10.74 -14.26 -1.23
CA VAL A 64 10.78 -15.73 -1.17
C VAL A 64 12.16 -16.21 -0.74
N SER A 65 12.23 -17.22 0.13
CA SER A 65 13.46 -17.90 0.58
C SER A 65 13.12 -19.36 0.88
N GLU A 66 14.11 -20.26 0.83
CA GLU A 66 13.97 -21.64 1.33
C GLU A 66 13.59 -21.65 2.81
N ASP A 67 14.01 -20.63 3.58
CA ASP A 67 13.68 -20.44 5.00
C ASP A 67 12.20 -20.11 5.27
N ILE A 68 11.37 -19.99 4.23
CA ILE A 68 9.91 -19.75 4.38
C ILE A 68 9.18 -21.03 4.76
N LEU A 69 9.75 -22.20 4.45
CA LEU A 69 9.14 -23.47 4.79
C LEU A 69 9.02 -23.62 6.32
N GLY A 70 7.80 -23.71 6.82
CA GLY A 70 7.51 -23.79 8.26
C GLY A 70 7.24 -22.44 8.95
N ARG A 71 7.37 -21.32 8.22
CA ARG A 71 6.99 -19.99 8.72
C ARG A 71 5.52 -19.70 8.43
N THR A 72 4.88 -18.90 9.28
CA THR A 72 3.48 -18.46 9.09
C THR A 72 3.46 -16.97 8.81
N PHE A 73 2.79 -16.53 7.75
CA PHE A 73 2.67 -15.12 7.37
C PHE A 73 1.20 -14.70 7.35
N ASN A 74 0.92 -13.41 7.56
CA ASN A 74 -0.41 -12.85 7.34
C ASN A 74 -0.64 -12.49 5.85
N GLY A 75 -1.85 -12.03 5.51
CA GLY A 75 -2.23 -11.63 4.15
C GLY A 75 -1.45 -10.44 3.56
N THR A 76 -0.58 -9.80 4.34
CA THR A 76 0.32 -8.71 3.88
C THR A 76 1.79 -9.16 3.75
N GLY A 77 2.06 -10.46 3.91
CA GLY A 77 3.42 -11.02 3.83
C GLY A 77 4.29 -10.73 5.05
N LYS A 78 3.71 -10.25 6.15
CA LYS A 78 4.43 -10.11 7.43
C LYS A 78 4.42 -11.44 8.17
N PRO A 79 5.56 -11.88 8.72
CA PRO A 79 5.60 -13.06 9.57
C PRO A 79 4.72 -12.86 10.81
N ILE A 80 3.94 -13.88 11.13
CA ILE A 80 3.13 -14.01 12.35
C ILE A 80 3.54 -15.23 13.18
N ASP A 81 4.61 -15.89 12.76
CA ASP A 81 5.35 -16.85 13.54
C ASP A 81 6.25 -16.10 14.55
N LYS A 82 5.87 -16.18 15.83
CA LYS A 82 6.37 -15.46 17.03
C LYS A 82 5.76 -14.08 17.32
#